data_AF-A0A534TX83-F1
#
_entry.id   AF-A0A534TX83-F1
#
_cell.length_a   1.000
_cell.length_b   1.000
_cell.length_c   1.000
_cell.angle_alpha   90.00
_cell.angle_beta   90.00
_cell.angle_gamma   90.00
#
_symmetry.space_group_name_H-M   'P 1'
#
loop_
_entity.id
_entity.type
_entity.pdbx_description
1 polymer ?
#
loop_
_entity_poly.entity_id
_entity_poly.type
_entity_poly.pdbx_seq_one_letter_code
_entity_poly.pdbx_strand_id
1 'polypeptide(L)'
;MGATVFRDCTLLDCTGAGPAPRSTVVVDGERIVRVVRGGEPDLPHSAERIDCGGRTLMPGLTDAASRTSSSRRSTLVMRDGVMHKRADV
;
A
#
# COMPACT_ATOMS: atom_id res chain seq x y z
N MET A 1 -16.19 -1.63 8.30
CA MET A 1 -14.84 -1.02 8.18
C MET A 1 -14.84 -0.16 6.93
N GLY A 2 -14.19 1.00 6.96
CA GLY A 2 -14.07 1.86 5.78
C GLY A 2 -12.82 1.50 4.97
N ALA A 3 -12.87 1.64 3.66
CA ALA A 3 -11.70 1.45 2.80
C ALA A 3 -10.76 2.66 2.90
N THR A 4 -9.45 2.43 2.85
CA THR A 4 -8.41 3.47 2.75
C THR A 4 -7.81 3.47 1.35
N VAL A 5 -7.62 4.65 0.77
CA VAL A 5 -7.14 4.82 -0.58
C VAL A 5 -5.90 5.69 -0.60
N PHE A 6 -4.81 5.12 -1.11
CA PHE A 6 -3.57 5.85 -1.41
C PHE A 6 -3.60 6.30 -2.86
N ARG A 7 -3.71 7.60 -3.12
CA ARG A 7 -3.77 8.17 -4.48
C ARG A 7 -2.49 8.92 -4.83
N ASP A 8 -2.28 9.10 -6.13
CA ASP A 8 -1.11 9.80 -6.69
C ASP A 8 0.22 9.27 -6.14
N CYS A 9 0.39 7.95 -6.06
CA CYS A 9 1.64 7.35 -5.64
C CYS A 9 2.47 6.86 -6.84
N THR A 10 3.79 6.80 -6.66
CA THR A 10 4.67 6.03 -7.56
C THR A 10 4.73 4.60 -7.04
N LEU A 11 4.03 3.67 -7.68
CA LEU A 11 3.98 2.29 -7.24
C LEU A 11 5.23 1.54 -7.71
N LEU A 12 6.00 1.01 -6.76
CA LEU A 12 7.07 0.05 -7.02
C LEU A 12 6.67 -1.27 -6.37
N ASP A 13 6.23 -2.24 -7.17
CA ASP A 13 5.63 -3.50 -6.69
C ASP A 13 6.58 -4.70 -6.65
N CYS A 14 7.85 -4.49 -7.00
CA CYS A 14 8.90 -5.51 -7.05
C CYS A 14 8.58 -6.71 -7.98
N THR A 15 7.68 -6.55 -8.96
CA THR A 15 7.40 -7.59 -9.97
C THR A 15 8.45 -7.68 -11.09
N GLY A 16 9.42 -6.76 -11.10
CA GLY A 16 10.37 -6.55 -12.19
C GLY A 16 9.90 -5.50 -13.21
N ALA A 17 8.64 -5.06 -13.13
CA ALA A 17 8.17 -3.88 -13.85
C ALA A 17 8.81 -2.59 -13.30
N GLY A 18 8.98 -1.59 -14.17
CA GLY A 18 9.45 -0.27 -13.76
C GLY A 18 8.45 0.43 -12.83
N PRO A 19 8.89 1.48 -12.09
CA PRO A 19 8.01 2.27 -11.23
C PRO A 19 6.80 2.83 -12.00
N ALA A 20 5.61 2.68 -11.43
CA ALA A 20 4.35 3.13 -12.04
C ALA A 20 3.85 4.43 -11.38
N PRO A 21 4.07 5.60 -12.00
CA PRO A 21 3.62 6.88 -11.45
C PRO A 21 2.10 7.02 -11.49
N ARG A 22 1.56 7.95 -10.68
CA ARG A 22 0.12 8.29 -10.62
C ARG A 22 -0.76 7.06 -10.38
N SER A 23 -0.26 6.15 -9.57
CA SER A 23 -0.98 4.93 -9.18
C SER A 23 -1.89 5.21 -7.99
N THR A 24 -2.92 4.38 -7.87
CA THR A 24 -3.86 4.39 -6.75
C THR A 24 -3.96 2.97 -6.18
N VAL A 25 -3.87 2.84 -4.86
CA VAL A 25 -4.01 1.57 -4.14
C VAL A 25 -5.15 1.66 -3.14
N VAL A 26 -6.06 0.70 -3.21
CA VAL A 26 -7.24 0.61 -2.33
C VAL A 26 -7.04 -0.54 -1.36
N VAL A 27 -7.17 -0.23 -0.08
CA VAL A 27 -7.06 -1.16 1.04
C VAL A 27 -8.42 -1.24 1.74
N ASP A 28 -8.90 -2.45 1.96
CA ASP A 28 -10.06 -2.72 2.81
C ASP A 28 -9.61 -3.57 4.00
N GLY A 29 -9.68 -2.98 5.20
CA GLY A 29 -9.12 -3.58 6.42
C GLY A 29 -7.62 -3.88 6.28
N GLU A 30 -7.26 -5.16 6.26
CA GLU A 30 -5.87 -5.64 6.17
C GLU A 30 -5.47 -6.09 4.75
N ARG A 31 -6.32 -5.90 3.74
CA ARG A 31 -6.06 -6.37 2.37
C ARG A 31 -6.06 -5.26 1.34
N ILE A 32 -5.09 -5.32 0.43
CA ILE A 32 -5.15 -4.57 -0.83
C ILE A 32 -6.20 -5.23 -1.71
N VAL A 33 -7.29 -4.51 -1.98
CA VAL A 33 -8.41 -5.01 -2.80
C VAL A 33 -8.33 -4.53 -4.25
N ARG A 34 -7.59 -3.45 -4.52
CA ARG A 34 -7.41 -2.92 -5.87
C ARG A 34 -6.11 -2.14 -6.01
N VAL A 35 -5.49 -2.29 -7.18
CA VAL A 35 -4.36 -1.47 -7.63
C VAL A 35 -4.70 -0.92 -9.01
N VAL A 36 -4.62 0.39 -9.18
CA VAL A 36 -4.81 1.08 -10.46
C VAL A 36 -3.51 1.80 -10.80
N ARG A 37 -2.96 1.54 -11.99
CA ARG A 37 -1.74 2.22 -12.47
C ARG A 37 -2.15 3.36 -13.41
N GLY A 38 -1.56 4.54 -13.24
CA GLY A 38 -1.76 5.69 -14.13
C GLY A 38 -3.16 6.28 -14.12
N GLY A 39 -3.91 6.16 -13.02
CA GLY A 39 -5.29 6.64 -12.95
C GLY A 39 -5.91 6.60 -11.56
N GLU A 40 -7.09 7.19 -11.48
CA GLU A 40 -7.90 7.26 -10.27
C GLU A 40 -9.14 6.37 -10.47
N PRO A 41 -9.35 5.31 -9.66
CA PRO A 41 -10.55 4.50 -9.72
C PRO A 41 -11.77 5.28 -9.25
N ASP A 42 -12.97 4.81 -9.62
CA ASP A 42 -14.19 5.15 -8.89
C ASP A 42 -14.07 4.62 -7.46
N LEU A 43 -13.99 5.55 -6.51
CA LEU A 43 -13.82 5.25 -5.09
C LEU A 43 -15.15 5.42 -4.36
N PRO A 44 -15.47 4.56 -3.39
CA PRO A 44 -16.62 4.77 -2.54
C PRO A 44 -16.46 6.07 -1.73
N HIS A 45 -17.53 6.87 -1.66
CA HIS A 45 -17.53 8.18 -0.99
C HIS A 45 -17.08 8.13 0.48
N SER A 46 -17.27 6.99 1.14
CA SER A 46 -16.90 6.75 2.54
C SER A 46 -15.46 6.29 2.74
N ALA A 47 -14.64 6.22 1.66
CA ALA A 47 -13.25 5.83 1.79
C ALA A 47 -12.39 6.97 2.34
N GLU A 48 -11.49 6.64 3.26
CA GLU A 48 -10.42 7.54 3.68
C GLU A 48 -9.45 7.71 2.51
N ARG A 49 -9.17 8.97 2.14
CA ARG A 49 -8.29 9.28 1.00
C ARG A 49 -6.99 9.90 1.51
N ILE A 50 -5.88 9.27 1.16
CA ILE A 50 -4.53 9.68 1.49
C ILE A 50 -3.83 10.06 0.18
N ASP A 51 -3.56 11.35 0.00
CA ASP A 51 -2.79 11.85 -1.13
C ASP A 51 -1.29 11.64 -0.88
N CYS A 52 -0.66 10.87 -1.77
CA CYS A 52 0.76 10.55 -1.68
C CYS A 52 1.65 11.59 -2.37
N GLY A 53 1.09 12.50 -3.19
CA GLY A 53 1.84 13.58 -3.84
C GLY A 53 3.05 13.11 -4.67
N GLY A 54 2.87 12.03 -5.43
CA GLY A 54 3.90 11.37 -6.23
C GLY A 54 4.87 10.47 -5.46
N ARG A 55 4.78 10.39 -4.13
CA ARG A 55 5.70 9.58 -3.29
C ARG A 55 5.63 8.10 -3.64
N THR A 56 6.75 7.41 -3.41
CA THR A 56 6.87 5.98 -3.74
C THR A 56 6.13 5.11 -2.74
N LEU A 57 5.21 4.30 -3.24
CA LEU A 57 4.53 3.24 -2.50
C LEU A 57 5.21 1.91 -2.81
N MET A 58 5.72 1.24 -1.78
CA MET A 58 6.47 -0.02 -1.90
C MET A 58 5.86 -1.11 -1.01
N PRO A 59 5.99 -2.40 -1.37
CA PRO A 59 5.75 -3.51 -0.46
C PRO A 59 6.54 -3.33 0.83
N GLY A 60 5.92 -3.69 1.96
CA GLY A 60 6.60 -3.70 3.24
C GLY A 60 7.78 -4.66 3.23
N LEU A 61 8.96 -4.19 3.66
CA LEU A 61 10.15 -5.03 3.75
C LEU A 61 9.88 -6.20 4.72
N THR A 62 10.26 -7.41 4.31
CA THR A 62 10.20 -8.61 5.16
C THR A 62 11.62 -9.09 5.36
N ASP A 63 12.06 -9.13 6.62
CA ASP A 63 13.36 -9.69 6.98
C ASP A 63 13.35 -11.21 6.82
N ALA A 64 14.34 -11.74 6.11
CA ALA A 64 14.46 -13.16 5.78
C ALA A 64 15.28 -13.95 6.83
N ALA A 65 15.76 -13.30 7.90
CA ALA A 65 16.55 -13.94 8.95
C ALA A 65 15.71 -14.73 9.98
N SER A 66 14.60 -15.36 9.57
CA SER A 66 13.76 -16.18 10.45
C SER A 66 13.70 -17.63 9.99
N ARG A 67 14.05 -18.55 10.91
CA ARG A 67 13.73 -19.98 10.77
C ARG A 67 12.21 -20.14 10.93
N THR A 68 11.58 -20.70 9.89
CA THR A 68 10.26 -21.35 9.82
C THR A 68 9.08 -20.83 10.67
N SER A 69 8.00 -20.55 9.93
CA SER A 69 6.58 -20.49 10.31
C SER A 69 6.07 -19.21 10.96
N SER A 70 5.42 -18.38 10.13
CA SER A 70 4.05 -17.87 10.31
C SER A 70 3.95 -16.56 9.53
N SER A 71 3.06 -16.51 8.53
CA SER A 71 2.67 -15.24 7.90
C SER A 71 1.98 -14.40 8.97
N ARG A 72 2.73 -13.48 9.59
CA ARG A 72 2.23 -12.57 10.63
C ARG A 72 1.57 -11.37 9.97
N ARG A 73 0.40 -11.01 10.50
CA ARG A 73 -0.43 -9.88 10.07
C ARG A 73 0.39 -8.61 10.00
N SER A 74 0.16 -7.85 8.94
CA SER A 74 0.89 -6.62 8.71
C SER A 74 -0.07 -5.53 8.29
N THR A 75 -0.17 -4.52 9.16
CA THR A 75 -0.94 -3.31 8.91
C THR A 75 -0.03 -2.30 8.23
N LEU A 76 -0.55 -1.68 7.18
CA LEU A 76 0.19 -0.77 6.32
C LEU A 76 -0.08 0.67 6.80
N VAL A 77 0.92 1.34 7.40
CA VAL A 77 0.78 2.64 8.06
C VAL A 77 1.65 3.68 7.35
N MET A 78 1.08 4.80 6.92
CA MET A 78 1.86 5.93 6.41
C MET A 78 2.44 6.75 7.57
N ARG A 79 3.75 6.97 7.57
CA ARG A 79 4.43 7.87 8.53
C ARG A 79 5.51 8.66 7.79
N ASP A 80 5.50 9.99 7.92
CA ASP A 80 6.46 10.89 7.28
C ASP A 80 6.56 10.75 5.74
N GLY A 81 5.50 10.26 5.10
CA GLY A 81 5.47 9.99 3.66
C GLY A 81 6.08 8.65 3.23
N VAL A 82 6.51 7.84 4.18
CA VAL A 82 6.99 6.48 3.97
C VAL A 82 5.91 5.50 4.40
N MET A 83 5.70 4.48 3.56
CA MET A 83 4.83 3.37 3.87
C MET A 83 5.54 2.42 4.85
N HIS A 84 5.13 2.43 6.11
CA HIS A 84 5.65 1.53 7.13
C HIS A 84 4.75 0.30 7.26
N LYS A 85 5.36 -0.88 7.22
CA LYS A 85 4.74 -2.13 7.66
C LYS A 85 4.79 -2.17 9.19
N ARG A 86 3.64 -2.06 9.87
CA ARG A 86 3.55 -2.39 11.30
C ARG A 86 3.09 -3.83 11.44
N ALA A 87 3.84 -4.63 12.20
CA ALA A 87 3.37 -5.91 12.67
C ALA A 87 2.65 -5.67 14.00
N ASP A 88 1.41 -6.12 14.12
CA ASP A 88 0.69 -6.10 15.38
C ASP A 88 1.29 -7.19 16.30
N VAL A 89 1.68 -6.79 17.52
CA VAL A 89 2.27 -7.66 18.56
C VAL A 89 1.18 -8.42 19.28
#